data_AF-A0A2N9L5E9-F1
#
_entry.id   AF-A0A2N9L5E9-F1
#
_cell.length_a   1.000
_cell.length_b   1.000
_cell.length_c   1.000
_cell.angle_alpha   90.00
_cell.angle_beta   90.00
_cell.angle_gamma   90.00
#
_symmetry.space_group_name_H-M   'P 1'
#
loop_
_entity.id
_entity.type
_entity.pdbx_description
1 polymer ?
#
loop_
_entity_poly.entity_id
_entity_poly.type
_entity_poly.pdbx_seq_one_letter_code
_entity_poly.pdbx_strand_id
1 'polypeptide(L)'
;MGKRIDQFCQDLRIKLTSIDNNMEALKARMDGNVRTEEDVRRYLDDVTKRIDKDRAKVTAAQADIKKWVEERKATTSEKIAEWKAKREMAKLQSRADSAERYAAAAALVASATLDEAEQASVEAWLARKDADTAQGVKAA
;
A
#
# COMPACT_ATOMS: atom_id res chain seq x y z
N MET A 1 -6.10 -20.19 4.87
CA MET A 1 -6.07 -19.27 3.72
C MET A 1 -7.33 -18.42 3.52
N GLY A 2 -8.54 -18.98 3.36
CA GLY A 2 -9.77 -18.20 3.06
C GLY A 2 -9.97 -16.95 3.93
N LYS A 3 -9.97 -17.12 5.26
CA LYS A 3 -10.07 -16.00 6.21
C LYS A 3 -9.00 -14.90 6.05
N ARG A 4 -7.77 -15.25 5.64
CA ARG A 4 -6.69 -14.28 5.43
C ARG A 4 -6.91 -13.46 4.15
N ILE A 5 -7.44 -14.11 3.11
CA ILE A 5 -7.83 -13.44 1.86
C ILE A 5 -9.03 -12.55 2.10
N ASP A 6 -10.04 -13.03 2.83
CA ASP A 6 -11.22 -12.23 3.18
C ASP A 6 -10.83 -10.97 3.97
N GLN A 7 -9.96 -11.13 4.98
CA GLN A 7 -9.43 -10.01 5.75
C GLN A 7 -8.67 -9.02 4.85
N PHE A 8 -7.78 -9.51 3.97
CA PHE A 8 -7.08 -8.63 3.03
C PHE A 8 -8.05 -7.85 2.13
N CYS A 9 -9.05 -8.52 1.55
CA CYS A 9 -10.05 -7.87 0.72
C CYS A 9 -10.84 -6.81 1.49
N GLN A 10 -11.14 -7.09 2.77
CA GLN A 10 -11.82 -6.16 3.64
C GLN A 10 -10.94 -4.95 3.99
N ASP A 11 -9.69 -5.17 4.37
CA ASP A 11 -8.71 -4.11 4.68
C ASP A 11 -8.46 -3.23 3.45
N LEU A 12 -8.30 -3.84 2.27
CA LEU A 12 -8.11 -3.13 1.01
C LEU A 12 -9.34 -2.28 0.68
N ARG A 13 -10.55 -2.82 0.84
CA ARG A 13 -11.79 -2.07 0.60
C ARG A 13 -11.89 -0.87 1.53
N ILE A 14 -11.66 -1.07 2.84
CA ILE A 14 -11.67 0.02 3.83
C ILE A 14 -10.66 1.10 3.44
N LYS A 15 -9.45 0.70 3.04
CA LYS A 15 -8.39 1.64 2.68
C LYS A 15 -8.70 2.43 1.41
N LEU A 16 -9.15 1.75 0.34
CA LEU A 16 -9.55 2.41 -0.90
C LEU A 16 -10.72 3.37 -0.68
N THR A 17 -11.74 2.96 0.07
CA THR A 17 -12.87 3.84 0.42
C THR A 17 -12.40 5.04 1.25
N SER A 18 -11.45 4.86 2.18
CA SER A 18 -10.88 5.97 2.94
C SER A 18 -10.14 6.96 2.02
N ILE A 19 -9.31 6.47 1.11
CA ILE A 19 -8.56 7.31 0.16
C ILE A 19 -9.53 8.06 -0.75
N ASP A 20 -10.54 7.38 -1.29
CA ASP A 20 -11.57 7.98 -2.14
C ASP A 20 -12.30 9.12 -1.42
N ASN A 21 -12.80 8.86 -0.21
CA ASN A 21 -13.44 9.88 0.63
C ASN A 21 -12.51 11.05 0.94
N ASN A 22 -11.23 10.78 1.20
CA ASN A 22 -10.24 11.82 1.50
C ASN A 22 -9.91 12.66 0.26
N MET A 23 -9.81 12.05 -0.91
CA MET A 23 -9.57 12.75 -2.17
C MET A 23 -10.80 13.58 -2.60
N GLU A 24 -12.02 13.06 -2.43
CA GLU A 24 -13.24 13.85 -2.63
C GLU A 24 -13.33 15.00 -1.63
N ALA A 25 -12.94 14.79 -0.37
CA ALA A 25 -12.85 15.86 0.61
C ALA A 25 -11.74 16.88 0.25
N LEU A 26 -10.64 16.47 -0.39
CA LEU A 26 -9.61 17.38 -0.89
C LEU A 26 -10.12 18.19 -2.08
N LYS A 27 -10.83 17.55 -3.01
CA LYS A 27 -11.45 18.18 -4.18
C LYS A 27 -12.52 19.20 -3.76
N ALA A 28 -13.38 18.87 -2.80
CA ALA A 28 -14.34 19.82 -2.24
C ALA A 28 -13.66 21.05 -1.61
N ARG A 29 -12.43 20.91 -1.09
CA ARG A 29 -11.61 22.06 -0.62
C ARG A 29 -10.95 22.85 -1.75
N MET A 30 -10.78 22.26 -2.93
CA MET A 30 -10.35 22.98 -4.13
C MET A 30 -11.49 23.88 -4.63
N ASP A 31 -12.71 23.34 -4.65
CA ASP A 31 -13.88 24.02 -5.20
C ASP A 31 -14.56 24.96 -4.19
N GLY A 32 -14.36 24.73 -2.89
CA GLY A 32 -14.98 25.46 -1.80
C GLY A 32 -13.97 26.13 -0.89
N ASN A 33 -14.32 27.32 -0.41
CA ASN A 33 -13.63 28.15 0.58
C ASN A 33 -13.51 27.49 1.99
N VAL A 34 -13.44 26.16 2.07
CA VAL A 34 -13.84 25.33 3.21
C VAL A 34 -12.71 24.39 3.62
N ARG A 35 -11.58 24.99 4.04
CA ARG A 35 -10.63 24.57 5.10
C ARG A 35 -9.32 25.35 4.97
N THR A 36 -8.69 25.67 6.09
CA THR A 36 -7.39 26.36 6.09
C THR A 36 -6.29 25.42 5.60
N GLU A 37 -5.22 25.99 5.04
CA GLU A 37 -4.03 25.22 4.65
C GLU A 37 -3.47 24.36 5.80
N GLU A 38 -3.63 24.82 7.04
CA GLU A 38 -3.23 24.10 8.24
C GLU A 38 -3.92 22.75 8.38
N ASP A 39 -5.21 22.65 8.04
CA ASP A 39 -5.94 21.38 8.10
C ASP A 39 -5.43 20.37 7.05
N VAL A 40 -4.97 20.86 5.90
CA VAL A 40 -4.34 19.99 4.90
C VAL A 40 -2.95 19.55 5.34
N ARG A 41 -2.17 20.46 5.93
CA ARG A 41 -0.84 20.14 6.50
C ARG A 41 -0.93 19.14 7.66
N ARG A 42 -1.93 19.26 8.53
CA ARG A 42 -2.19 18.28 9.61
C ARG A 42 -2.52 16.90 9.04
N TYR A 43 -3.38 16.85 8.03
CA TYR A 43 -3.73 15.60 7.39
C TYR A 43 -2.51 14.96 6.68
N LEU A 44 -1.67 15.76 6.02
CA LEU A 44 -0.41 15.29 5.45
C LEU A 44 0.51 14.69 6.53
N ASP A 45 0.60 15.31 7.70
CA ASP A 45 1.36 14.80 8.85
C ASP A 45 0.81 13.45 9.35
N ASP A 46 -0.51 13.29 9.40
CA ASP A 46 -1.15 12.01 9.76
C ASP A 46 -0.85 10.89 8.74
N VAL A 47 -0.89 11.19 7.44
CA VAL A 47 -0.51 10.25 6.37
C VAL A 47 0.97 9.89 6.49
N THR A 48 1.84 10.88 6.69
CA THR A 48 3.29 10.69 6.85
C THR A 48 3.60 9.77 8.03
N LYS A 49 2.97 10.01 9.19
CA LYS A 49 3.13 9.16 10.38
C LYS A 49 2.71 7.71 10.15
N ARG A 50 1.64 7.47 9.38
CA ARG A 50 1.22 6.12 8.99
C ARG A 50 2.29 5.41 8.16
N ILE A 51 2.82 6.10 7.15
CA ILE A 51 3.88 5.56 6.28
C ILE A 51 5.13 5.24 7.10
N ASP A 52 5.57 6.16 7.96
CA ASP A 52 6.74 5.96 8.81
C ASP A 52 6.55 4.79 9.79
N LYS A 53 5.36 4.65 10.38
CA LYS A 53 5.02 3.54 11.28
C LYS A 53 5.12 2.18 10.60
N ASP A 54 4.72 2.08 9.33
CA ASP A 54 4.71 0.80 8.62
C ASP A 54 5.97 0.53 7.78
N ARG A 55 6.89 1.51 7.65
CA ARG A 55 8.13 1.40 6.87
C ARG A 55 8.92 0.13 7.14
N ALA A 56 9.17 -0.21 8.40
CA ALA A 56 9.92 -1.42 8.75
C ALA A 56 9.21 -2.71 8.30
N LYS A 57 7.88 -2.74 8.39
CA LYS A 57 7.07 -3.90 7.96
C LYS A 57 7.05 -4.01 6.44
N VAL A 58 6.99 -2.88 5.73
CA VAL A 58 7.07 -2.83 4.26
C VAL A 58 8.41 -3.37 3.77
N THR A 59 9.52 -2.96 4.40
CA THR A 59 10.86 -3.49 4.08
C THR A 59 10.92 -5.01 4.28
N ALA A 60 10.38 -5.53 5.38
CA ALA A 60 10.32 -6.97 5.62
C ALA A 60 9.45 -7.69 4.58
N ALA A 61 8.29 -7.14 4.22
CA ALA A 61 7.42 -7.70 3.20
C ALA A 61 8.07 -7.71 1.81
N GLN A 62 8.81 -6.65 1.44
CA GLN A 62 9.58 -6.64 0.20
C GLN A 62 10.65 -7.75 0.17
N ALA A 63 11.28 -8.04 1.30
CA ALA A 63 12.22 -9.16 1.41
C ALA A 63 11.52 -10.52 1.23
N ASP A 64 10.35 -10.72 1.84
CA ASP A 64 9.54 -11.93 1.68
C ASP A 64 9.07 -12.12 0.22
N ILE A 65 8.68 -11.03 -0.45
CA ILE A 65 8.34 -11.04 -1.88
C ILE A 65 9.54 -11.51 -2.72
N LYS A 66 10.72 -10.91 -2.50
CA LYS A 66 11.94 -11.28 -3.22
C LYS A 66 12.29 -12.74 -2.98
N LYS A 67 12.23 -13.20 -1.73
CA LYS A 67 12.49 -14.60 -1.35
C LYS A 67 11.57 -15.56 -2.10
N TRP A 68 10.26 -15.29 -2.13
CA TRP A 68 9.30 -16.13 -2.85
C TRP A 68 9.55 -16.17 -4.35
N VAL A 69 9.93 -15.04 -4.97
CA VAL A 69 10.28 -14.99 -6.39
C VAL A 69 11.45 -15.92 -6.70
N GLU A 70 12.48 -15.94 -5.86
CA GLU A 70 13.60 -16.87 -6.02
C GLU A 70 13.21 -18.33 -5.76
N GLU A 71 12.45 -18.61 -4.70
CA GLU A 71 11.94 -19.95 -4.40
C GLU A 71 11.09 -20.53 -5.54
N ARG A 72 10.29 -19.70 -6.21
CA ARG A 72 9.49 -20.09 -7.37
C ARG A 72 10.33 -20.48 -8.57
N LYS A 73 11.47 -19.84 -8.81
CA LYS A 73 12.39 -20.23 -9.90
C LYS A 73 12.96 -21.63 -9.67
N ALA A 74 13.25 -21.98 -8.42
CA ALA A 74 13.79 -23.29 -8.06
C ALA A 74 12.73 -24.40 -7.99
N THR A 75 11.45 -24.04 -7.82
CA THR A 75 10.32 -24.96 -7.59
C THR A 75 9.46 -25.09 -8.85
N THR A 76 9.92 -25.93 -9.79
CA THR A 76 9.22 -26.19 -11.06
C THR A 76 7.96 -27.04 -10.84
N SER A 77 7.05 -27.03 -11.83
CA SER A 77 5.85 -27.89 -11.81
C SER A 77 6.19 -29.37 -11.71
N GLU A 78 7.30 -29.81 -12.31
CA GLU A 78 7.80 -31.19 -12.25
C GLU A 78 8.20 -31.58 -10.83
N LYS A 79 8.97 -30.73 -10.11
CA LYS A 79 9.31 -30.97 -8.70
C LYS A 79 8.07 -31.06 -7.83
N ILE A 80 7.08 -30.19 -8.06
CA ILE A 80 5.82 -30.24 -7.31
C ILE A 80 5.06 -31.55 -7.60
N ALA A 81 5.03 -32.01 -8.85
CA ALA A 81 4.41 -33.28 -9.22
C ALA A 81 5.13 -34.47 -8.56
N GLU A 82 6.46 -34.46 -8.53
CA GLU A 82 7.27 -35.44 -7.84
C GLU A 82 6.97 -35.46 -6.33
N TRP A 83 6.97 -34.30 -5.67
CA TRP A 83 6.65 -34.22 -4.23
C TRP A 83 5.26 -34.73 -3.92
N LYS A 84 4.27 -34.50 -4.81
CA LYS A 84 2.92 -35.07 -4.67
C LYS A 84 2.93 -36.59 -4.82
N ALA A 85 3.59 -37.12 -5.85
CA ALA A 85 3.68 -38.55 -6.10
C ALA A 85 4.38 -39.29 -4.94
N LYS A 86 5.45 -38.70 -4.41
CA LYS A 86 6.22 -39.23 -3.28
C LYS A 86 5.63 -38.88 -1.91
N ARG A 87 4.51 -38.14 -1.85
CA ARG A 87 3.88 -37.66 -0.61
C ARG A 87 4.87 -36.94 0.33
N GLU A 88 5.72 -36.09 -0.23
CA GLU A 88 6.70 -35.31 0.53
C GLU A 88 6.02 -34.13 1.25
N MET A 89 5.23 -34.45 2.28
CA MET A 89 4.35 -33.51 2.98
C MET A 89 5.09 -32.27 3.50
N ALA A 90 6.30 -32.43 4.03
CA ALA A 90 7.08 -31.31 4.54
C ALA A 90 7.43 -30.27 3.44
N LYS A 91 7.77 -30.73 2.23
CA LYS A 91 8.08 -29.81 1.11
C LYS A 91 6.82 -29.14 0.59
N LEU A 92 5.72 -29.88 0.50
CA LEU A 92 4.42 -29.33 0.09
C LEU A 92 3.89 -28.29 1.09
N GLN A 93 4.04 -28.56 2.39
CA GLN A 93 3.66 -27.63 3.45
C GLN A 93 4.54 -26.38 3.44
N SER A 94 5.87 -26.54 3.37
CA SER A 94 6.79 -25.40 3.27
C SER A 94 6.49 -24.51 2.07
N ARG A 95 6.18 -25.10 0.90
CA ARG A 95 5.75 -24.35 -0.28
C ARG A 95 4.44 -23.59 -0.03
N ALA A 96 3.47 -24.21 0.64
CA ALA A 96 2.21 -23.57 0.98
C ALA A 96 2.44 -22.38 1.91
N ASP A 97 3.22 -22.56 2.98
CA ASP A 97 3.54 -21.51 3.95
C ASP A 97 4.27 -20.32 3.29
N SER A 98 5.24 -20.60 2.41
CA SER A 98 5.91 -19.55 1.63
C SER A 98 4.94 -18.81 0.69
N ALA A 99 4.00 -19.52 0.05
CA ALA A 99 2.99 -18.89 -0.80
C ALA A 99 2.03 -18.00 0.01
N GLU A 100 1.62 -18.44 1.20
CA GLU A 100 0.78 -17.65 2.09
C GLU A 100 1.52 -16.41 2.61
N ARG A 101 2.79 -16.54 2.98
CA ARG A 101 3.63 -15.40 3.41
C ARG A 101 3.82 -14.39 2.29
N TYR A 102 4.06 -14.86 1.06
CA TYR A 102 4.11 -14.01 -0.11
C TYR A 102 2.83 -13.20 -0.32
N ALA A 103 1.67 -13.86 -0.24
CA ALA A 103 0.38 -13.19 -0.42
C ALA A 103 0.17 -12.09 0.64
N ALA A 104 0.48 -12.37 1.90
CA ALA A 104 0.39 -11.39 2.98
C ALA A 104 1.38 -10.23 2.81
N ALA A 105 2.60 -10.52 2.34
CA ALA A 105 3.60 -9.50 2.07
C ALA A 105 3.19 -8.58 0.89
N ALA A 106 2.70 -9.16 -0.21
CA ALA A 106 2.21 -8.41 -1.37
C ALA A 106 1.03 -7.50 -1.00
N ALA A 107 0.10 -8.01 -0.19
CA ALA A 107 -1.01 -7.25 0.38
C ALA A 107 -0.53 -6.03 1.18
N LEU A 108 0.45 -6.22 2.07
CA LEU A 108 1.00 -5.14 2.88
C LEU A 108 1.69 -4.07 2.03
N VAL A 109 2.49 -4.49 1.03
CA VAL A 109 3.16 -3.55 0.12
C VAL A 109 2.14 -2.74 -0.68
N ALA A 110 1.11 -3.39 -1.23
CA ALA A 110 0.05 -2.68 -1.96
C ALA A 110 -0.65 -1.63 -1.07
N SER A 111 -0.94 -2.00 0.17
CA SER A 111 -1.51 -1.11 1.18
C SER A 111 -0.61 0.10 1.46
N ALA A 112 0.71 -0.09 1.58
CA ALA A 112 1.65 1.00 1.79
C ALA A 112 1.79 1.92 0.58
N THR A 113 1.82 1.36 -0.64
CA THR A 113 1.85 2.17 -1.87
C THR A 113 0.61 3.05 -2.02
N LEU A 114 -0.55 2.59 -1.54
CA LEU A 114 -1.75 3.41 -1.48
C LEU A 114 -1.59 4.62 -0.53
N ASP A 115 -0.90 4.45 0.61
CA ASP A 115 -0.62 5.55 1.54
C ASP A 115 0.35 6.56 0.92
N GLU A 116 1.40 6.06 0.24
CA GLU A 116 2.35 6.91 -0.50
C GLU A 116 1.65 7.69 -1.62
N ALA A 117 0.70 7.09 -2.33
CA ALA A 117 -0.10 7.76 -3.35
C ALA A 117 -1.02 8.85 -2.76
N GLU A 118 -1.61 8.58 -1.59
CA GLU A 118 -2.40 9.57 -0.83
C GLU A 118 -1.51 10.76 -0.42
N GLN A 119 -0.32 10.49 0.14
CA GLN A 119 0.66 11.53 0.50
C GLN A 119 1.04 12.39 -0.71
N ALA A 120 1.46 11.75 -1.81
CA ALA A 120 1.91 12.44 -3.01
C ALA A 120 0.82 13.33 -3.62
N SER A 121 -0.44 12.91 -3.56
CA SER A 121 -1.58 13.69 -4.05
C SER A 121 -1.79 14.96 -3.23
N VAL A 122 -1.66 14.87 -1.90
CA VAL A 122 -1.78 16.02 -0.99
C VAL A 122 -0.62 16.99 -1.15
N GLU A 123 0.61 16.47 -1.26
CA GLU A 123 1.80 17.29 -1.50
C GLU A 123 1.74 18.04 -2.84
N ALA A 124 1.29 17.36 -3.90
CA ALA A 124 1.10 17.98 -5.21
C ALA A 124 0.09 19.13 -5.15
N TRP A 125 -0.97 18.98 -4.35
CA TRP A 125 -1.94 20.06 -4.14
C TRP A 125 -1.33 21.26 -3.41
N LEU A 126 -0.62 21.03 -2.29
CA LEU A 126 0.07 22.11 -1.55
C LEU A 126 1.04 22.87 -2.46
N ALA A 127 1.83 22.14 -3.25
CA ALA A 127 2.78 22.74 -4.18
C ALA A 127 2.10 23.60 -5.27
N ARG A 128 0.87 23.27 -5.69
CA ARG A 128 0.11 24.12 -6.62
C ARG A 128 -0.42 25.37 -5.94
N LYS A 129 -0.94 25.25 -4.71
CA LYS A 129 -1.39 26.40 -3.92
C LYS A 129 -0.26 27.40 -3.67
N ASP A 130 0.94 26.92 -3.37
CA ASP A 130 2.12 27.77 -3.21
C ASP A 130 2.45 28.54 -4.50
N ALA A 131 2.38 27.85 -5.65
CA ALA A 131 2.61 28.46 -6.96
C ALA A 131 1.55 29.52 -7.31
N ASP A 132 0.26 29.23 -7.08
CA ASP A 132 -0.85 30.14 -7.36
C ASP A 132 -0.77 31.39 -6.48
N THR A 133 -0.44 31.22 -5.20
CA THR A 133 -0.23 32.34 -4.27
C THR A 133 0.92 33.24 -4.76
N ALA A 134 2.04 32.66 -5.18
CA ALA A 134 3.18 33.41 -5.70
C ALA A 134 2.86 34.13 -7.03
N GLN A 135 1.98 33.58 -7.88
CA GLN A 135 1.53 34.24 -9.11
C GLN A 135 0.54 35.37 -8.81
N GLY A 136 -0.39 35.19 -7.88
CA GLY A 136 -1.33 36.22 -7.45
C GLY A 136 -0.63 37.43 -6.80
N VAL A 137 0.43 37.19 -6.02
CA VAL A 137 1.28 38.24 -5.43
C VAL A 137 2.08 39.01 -6.48
N LYS A 138 2.35 38.45 -7.66
CA LYS A 138 3.03 39.15 -8.77
C LYS A 138 2.11 40.02 -9.62
N ALA A 139 0.79 39.84 -9.52
CA ALA A 139 -0.20 40.55 -10.31
C ALA A 139 -0.88 41.72 -9.56
N ALA A 140 -0.55 41.91 -8.27
CA ALA A 140 -1.00 43.02 -7.41
C ALA A 140 0.15 44.00 -7.17
#